data_AF-A0A925D515-F1
#
_entry.id   AF-A0A925D515-F1
#
_cell.length_a   1.000
_cell.length_b   1.000
_cell.length_c   1.000
_cell.angle_alpha   90.00
_cell.angle_beta   90.00
_cell.angle_gamma   90.00
#
_symmetry.space_group_name_H-M   'P 1'
#
loop_
_entity.id
_entity.type
_entity.pdbx_description
1 polymer ?
#
loop_
_entity_poly.entity_id
_entity_poly.type
_entity_poly.pdbx_seq_one_letter_code
_entity_poly.pdbx_strand_id
1 'polypeptide(L)' 'MPTTVNIAAECPKCHAQQLACRYNYFDRGDLQIHAWEHKCQDCGWRETKAFRSDEPAPAAGVSAAQCPFCGRAGE' A
#
# COMPACT_ATOMS: atom_id res chain seq x y z
N MET A 1 0.32 0.17 -24.45
CA MET A 1 0.57 1.13 -23.37
C MET A 1 1.20 0.33 -22.23
N PRO A 2 2.51 0.47 -21.93
CA PRO A 2 3.09 -0.28 -20.83
C PRO A 2 2.56 0.29 -19.51
N THR A 3 1.91 -0.54 -18.72
CA THR A 3 1.54 -0.22 -17.35
C THR A 3 2.83 0.06 -16.59
N THR A 4 3.08 1.32 -16.23
CA THR A 4 4.26 1.71 -15.47
C THR A 4 4.22 1.01 -14.11
N VAL A 5 4.89 -0.13 -13.99
CA VAL A 5 5.11 -0.81 -12.72
C VAL A 5 6.23 -0.06 -12.02
N ASN A 6 5.87 0.95 -11.22
CA ASN A 6 6.83 1.61 -10.36
C ASN A 6 7.24 0.62 -9.27
N ILE A 7 8.45 0.08 -9.40
CA ILE A 7 9.11 -0.83 -8.45
C ILE A 7 9.20 -0.11 -7.10
N ALA A 8 8.34 -0.49 -6.16
CA ALA A 8 8.16 0.25 -4.90
C ALA A 8 9.08 -0.27 -3.79
N ALA A 9 9.51 -1.53 -3.84
CA ALA A 9 10.44 -2.14 -2.90
C ALA A 9 10.88 -3.53 -3.40
N GLU A 10 11.89 -4.10 -2.75
CA GLU A 10 12.29 -5.50 -2.91
C GLU A 10 11.31 -6.41 -2.15
N CYS A 11 10.93 -7.54 -2.75
CA CYS A 11 10.08 -8.51 -2.04
C CYS A 11 10.82 -9.11 -0.84
N PRO A 12 10.29 -9.02 0.39
CA PRO A 12 10.98 -9.53 1.58
C PRO A 12 11.09 -11.07 1.61
N LYS A 13 10.38 -11.78 0.71
CA LYS A 13 10.36 -13.24 0.66
C LYS A 13 11.30 -13.83 -0.38
N CYS A 14 11.37 -13.24 -1.59
CA CYS A 14 12.14 -13.78 -2.70
C CYS A 14 13.17 -12.82 -3.27
N HIS A 15 13.31 -11.63 -2.68
CA HIS A 15 14.27 -10.59 -3.10
C HIS A 15 14.08 -10.09 -4.54
N ALA A 16 12.92 -10.39 -5.14
CA ALA A 16 12.60 -9.92 -6.47
C ALA A 16 12.24 -8.43 -6.45
N GLN A 17 12.64 -7.72 -7.51
CA GLN A 17 12.39 -6.29 -7.69
C GLN A 17 10.97 -6.01 -8.25
N GLN A 18 10.13 -7.03 -8.46
CA GLN A 18 8.77 -6.85 -8.99
C GLN A 18 7.72 -6.84 -7.87
N LEU A 19 7.92 -5.98 -6.87
CA LEU A 19 6.89 -5.73 -5.85
C LEU A 19 5.99 -4.58 -6.27
N ALA A 20 4.75 -4.91 -6.61
CA ALA A 20 3.73 -3.93 -6.93
C ALA A 20 3.12 -3.36 -5.64
N CYS A 21 3.02 -2.04 -5.55
CA CYS A 21 2.29 -1.34 -4.49
C CYS A 21 1.02 -0.71 -5.07
N ARG A 22 -0.13 -1.14 -4.57
CA ARG A 22 -1.45 -0.65 -4.97
C ARG A 22 -2.10 0.12 -3.83
N TYR A 23 -2.60 1.29 -4.18
CA TYR A 23 -3.40 2.14 -3.30
C TYR A 23 -4.85 2.11 -3.77
N ASN A 24 -5.79 1.99 -2.85
CA ASN A 24 -7.21 2.21 -3.11
C ASN A 24 -7.76 3.11 -2.01
N TYR A 25 -8.43 4.19 -2.42
CA TYR A 25 -9.12 5.11 -1.52
C TYR A 25 -10.62 4.91 -1.64
N PHE A 26 -11.31 4.80 -0.50
CA PHE A 26 -12.76 4.74 -0.43
C PHE A 26 -13.26 5.85 0.48
N ASP A 27 -14.21 6.62 -0.01
CA ASP A 27 -14.87 7.68 0.75
C ASP A 27 -16.38 7.49 0.68
N ARG A 28 -17.02 7.41 1.85
CA ARG A 28 -18.48 7.33 2.00
C ARG A 28 -19.06 8.48 2.81
N GLY A 29 -18.28 9.54 3.02
CA GLY A 29 -18.67 10.74 3.77
C GLY A 29 -18.42 10.62 5.27
N ASP A 30 -18.99 9.60 5.91
CA ASP A 30 -18.78 9.28 7.33
C ASP A 30 -17.57 8.37 7.59
N LEU A 31 -17.11 7.67 6.54
CA LEU A 31 -16.00 6.73 6.60
C LEU A 31 -15.05 6.94 5.42
N GLN A 32 -13.78 7.14 5.74
CA GLN A 32 -12.67 7.15 4.79
C GLN A 32 -11.78 5.92 5.03
N ILE A 33 -11.40 5.24 3.95
CA ILE A 33 -10.53 4.06 4.00
C ILE A 33 -9.39 4.22 3.02
N HIS A 34 -8.17 4.20 3.54
CA HIS A 34 -6.93 4.13 2.77
C HIS A 34 -6.41 2.69 2.78
N ALA A 35 -6.57 1.97 1.67
CA ALA A 35 -6.17 0.58 1.55
C ALA A 35 -4.90 0.43 0.69
N TRP A 36 -3.88 -0.17 1.28
CA TRP A 36 -2.57 -0.42 0.71
C TRP A 36 -2.34 -1.92 0.52
N GLU A 37 -1.89 -2.33 -0.66
CA GLU A 37 -1.54 -3.72 -0.98
C GLU A 37 -0.17 -3.79 -1.64
N HIS A 38 0.73 -4.58 -1.07
CA HIS A 38 1.96 -5.04 -1.70
C HIS A 38 1.76 -6.43 -2.25
N LYS A 39 2.07 -6.63 -3.53
CA LYS A 39 2.00 -7.93 -4.20
C LYS A 39 3.24 -8.19 -5.03
N CYS A 40 3.96 -9.25 -4.72
CA CYS A 40 5.09 -9.74 -5.51
C CYS A 40 4.57 -10.50 -6.72
N GLN A 41 5.01 -10.11 -7.91
CA GLN A 41 4.61 -10.78 -9.15
C GLN A 41 5.38 -12.10 -9.37
N ASP A 42 6.54 -12.29 -8.73
CA ASP A 42 7.36 -13.50 -8.91
C ASP A 42 6.96 -14.64 -7.96
N CYS A 43 6.86 -14.39 -6.65
CA CYS A 43 6.58 -15.45 -5.66
C CYS A 43 5.16 -15.45 -5.12
N GLY A 44 4.32 -14.49 -5.53
CA GLY A 44 2.93 -14.36 -5.09
C GLY A 44 2.76 -13.90 -3.63
N TRP A 45 3.83 -13.48 -2.96
CA TRP A 45 3.74 -12.88 -1.62
C TRP A 45 2.85 -11.63 -1.66
N ARG A 46 1.97 -11.49 -0.66
CA ARG A 46 1.07 -10.35 -0.51
C ARG A 46 1.04 -9.85 0.92
N GLU A 47 0.96 -8.55 1.07
CA GLU A 47 0.73 -7.89 2.36
C GLU A 47 -0.22 -6.71 2.17
N THR A 48 -1.16 -6.54 3.08
CA THR A 48 -2.23 -5.54 2.94
C THR A 48 -2.42 -4.80 4.26
N LYS A 49 -2.59 -3.48 4.19
CA LYS A 49 -2.96 -2.64 5.33
C LYS A 49 -4.07 -1.69 4.92
N ALA A 50 -5.12 -1.61 5.74
CA ALA A 50 -6.13 -0.56 5.61
C ALA A 50 -6.04 0.37 6.81
N PHE A 51 -6.17 1.66 6.57
CA PHE A 51 -6.38 2.69 7.58
C PHE A 51 -7.80 3.21 7.42
N ARG A 52 -8.58 3.20 8.49
CA ARG A 52 -9.95 3.70 8.49
C ARG A 52 -10.04 4.93 9.37
N SER A 53 -10.86 5.90 8.98
CA SER A 53 -11.05 7.13 9.76
C SER A 53 -11.82 6.92 11.07
N ASP A 54 -12.53 5.80 11.21
CA ASP A 54 -13.29 5.42 12.41
C ASP A 54 -12.46 4.58 13.40
N GLU A 55 -11.23 4.20 13.03
CA GLU A 55 -10.28 3.52 13.90
C GLU A 55 -9.33 4.51 14.57
N PRO A 56 -8.67 4.12 15.68
CA PRO A 56 -7.60 4.91 16.26
C PRO A 56 -6.58 5.32 15.20
N ALA A 57 -6.18 6.59 15.24
CA ALA A 57 -5.20 7.12 14.31
C ALA A 57 -3.93 6.24 14.30
N PRO A 58 -3.30 6.05 13.13
CA PRO A 58 -2.06 5.30 13.04
C PRO A 58 -0.97 5.90 13.93
N ALA A 59 0.07 5.10 14.23
CA ALA A 59 1.19 5.52 15.05
C ALA A 59 1.75 6.88 14.60
N ALA A 60 2.17 7.71 15.56
CA ALA A 60 2.67 9.06 15.28
C ALA A 60 3.74 9.05 14.16
N GLY A 61 3.52 9.82 13.11
CA GLY A 61 4.39 9.89 11.94
C GLY A 61 4.00 8.99 10.75
N VAL A 62 2.98 8.15 10.89
CA VAL A 62 2.43 7.37 9.77
C VAL A 62 1.21 8.07 9.21
N SER A 63 1.26 8.50 7.94
CA SER A 63 0.07 9.02 7.24
C SER A 63 -0.75 7.87 6.68
N ALA A 64 -2.08 7.92 6.83
CA ALA A 64 -2.99 6.94 6.20
C ALA A 64 -2.86 6.95 4.66
N ALA A 65 -2.55 8.12 4.10
CA ALA A 65 -2.27 8.32 2.68
C ALA A 65 -0.82 7.95 2.30
N GLN A 66 -0.06 7.28 3.18
CA GLN A 66 1.26 6.78 2.88
C GLN A 66 1.32 5.26 3.10
N CYS A 67 1.90 4.54 2.14
CA CYS A 67 2.12 3.12 2.27
C CYS A 67 3.06 2.85 3.45
N PRO A 68 2.64 2.04 4.45
CA PRO A 68 3.48 1.76 5.62
C PRO A 68 4.67 0.85 5.29
N PHE A 69 4.68 0.24 4.10
CA PHE A 69 5.68 -0.75 3.71
C PHE A 69 6.82 -0.15 2.88
N CYS A 70 6.51 0.74 1.94
CA CYS A 70 7.50 1.38 1.06
C CYS A 70 7.55 2.90 1.17
N GLY A 71 6.71 3.52 2.00
CA GLY A 71 6.67 4.97 2.16
C GLY A 71 6.06 5.72 0.97
N ARG A 72 5.53 5.02 -0.04
CA ARG A 72 4.89 5.65 -1.21
C ARG A 72 3.65 6.43 -0.78
N ALA A 73 3.52 7.66 -1.26
CA ALA A 73 2.30 8.45 -1.09
C ALA A 73 1.19 7.93 -2.01
N GLY A 74 -0.05 7.96 -1.53
CA GLY A 74 -1.24 7.64 -2.30
C GLY A 74 -1.55 8.81 -3.21
N GLU A 75 -1.40 8.59 -4.51
CA GLU A 75 -1.85 9.50 -5.56
C GLU A 75 -3.20 9.03 -6.13
#